data_AF-A0A8T5RQX9-F1
#
_entry.id   AF-A0A8T5RQX9-F1
#
_cell.length_a   1.000
_cell.length_b   1.000
_cell.length_c   1.000
_cell.angle_alpha   90.00
_cell.angle_beta   90.00
_cell.angle_gamma   90.00
#
_symmetry.space_group_name_H-M   'P 1'
#
loop_
_entity.id
_entity.type
_entity.pdbx_description
1 polymer ?
#
loop_
_entity_poly.entity_id
_entity_poly.type
_entity_poly.pdbx_seq_one_letter_code
_entity_poly.pdbx_strand_id
1 'polypeptide(L)'
;MSVRIKTPNLDDIFERWKQKAVRTDRKKMEKQFGTKGAVFSLDAISAAEYVKDTMKEAAIYFAVKRSLGPVSKEKEENLVTPPRVGREQYYSFKGASKIDKETWKGDDRVPHFESIQAVPCKKCSGKGYIEDKCKTCKGTGKIEETFTVLVGEEQKKEKNPFSYPCGACYGTGNIHETCKECGGHKNMYKYEVLPVPFKTVITGVPILHSSAQTKYEKEIGDDLHKMIEDVEGIRFSDFKELESKTEASLGYMNKNISKTIGAARSDYKKHEKDKDAQITSQIYLFPMIQMFCETKRGSKFEIYSLGSGTKFMIYSNF
;
A
#
# COMPACT_ATOMS: atom_id res chain seq x y z
N MET A 1 -25.78 3.00 -23.65
CA MET A 1 -27.14 2.97 -23.09
C MET A 1 -27.27 4.12 -22.11
N SER A 2 -28.35 4.90 -22.20
CA SER A 2 -28.66 5.97 -21.24
C SER A 2 -29.11 5.32 -19.94
N VAL A 3 -28.23 5.23 -18.94
CA VAL A 3 -28.55 4.62 -17.64
C VAL A 3 -29.11 5.73 -16.75
N ARG A 4 -30.40 6.03 -16.92
CA ARG A 4 -31.12 6.94 -16.04
C ARG A 4 -31.68 6.16 -14.86
N ILE A 5 -31.36 6.58 -13.64
CA ILE A 5 -31.92 5.96 -12.43
C ILE A 5 -33.11 6.78 -11.95
N LYS A 6 -34.22 6.09 -11.62
CA LYS A 6 -35.38 6.76 -11.04
C LYS A 6 -35.17 6.89 -9.54
N THR A 7 -35.24 8.11 -9.02
CA THR A 7 -35.23 8.37 -7.59
C THR A 7 -36.48 7.79 -6.91
N PRO A 8 -36.39 7.33 -5.66
CA PRO A 8 -37.53 6.86 -4.90
C PRO A 8 -38.58 7.96 -4.67
N ASN A 9 -39.84 7.55 -4.59
CA ASN A 9 -40.94 8.45 -4.29
C ASN A 9 -40.90 8.84 -2.81
N LEU A 10 -41.27 10.07 -2.50
CA LEU A 10 -41.29 10.61 -1.14
C LEU A 10 -42.23 9.83 -0.23
N ASP A 11 -43.39 9.43 -0.73
CA ASP A 11 -44.36 8.62 0.02
C ASP A 11 -43.78 7.25 0.36
N ASP A 12 -43.10 6.59 -0.59
CA ASP A 12 -42.47 5.28 -0.38
C ASP A 12 -41.33 5.38 0.66
N ILE A 13 -40.53 6.44 0.59
CA ILE A 13 -39.47 6.71 1.59
C ILE A 13 -40.08 6.88 2.97
N PHE A 14 -41.10 7.74 3.08
CA PHE A 14 -41.73 8.04 4.35
C PHE A 14 -42.43 6.82 4.94
N GLU A 15 -43.11 6.02 4.11
CA GLU A 15 -43.78 4.80 4.54
C GLU A 15 -42.79 3.75 5.08
N ARG A 16 -41.72 3.47 4.33
CA ARG A 16 -40.67 2.55 4.80
C ARG A 16 -39.97 3.07 6.06
N TRP A 17 -39.76 4.39 6.16
CA TRP A 17 -39.23 5.01 7.39
C TRP A 17 -40.19 4.79 8.57
N LYS A 18 -41.49 5.08 8.43
CA LYS A 18 -42.49 4.86 9.49
C LYS A 18 -42.47 3.42 9.99
N GLN A 19 -42.47 2.46 9.07
CA GLN A 19 -42.44 1.04 9.42
C GLN A 19 -41.17 0.65 10.20
N LYS A 20 -40.01 1.23 9.85
CA LYS A 20 -38.76 1.04 10.58
C LYS A 20 -38.80 1.71 11.96
N ALA A 21 -39.18 2.99 12.02
CA ALA A 21 -39.20 3.81 13.23
C ALA A 21 -40.17 3.28 14.30
N VAL A 22 -41.27 2.65 13.90
CA VAL A 22 -42.22 2.05 14.86
C VAL A 22 -41.66 0.79 15.50
N ARG A 23 -40.86 0.02 14.77
CA ARG A 23 -40.22 -1.18 15.31
C ARG A 23 -39.13 -0.82 16.31
N THR A 24 -38.41 0.28 16.09
CA THR A 24 -37.31 0.71 16.97
C THR A 24 -37.79 1.61 18.10
N ASP A 25 -38.67 2.59 17.82
CA ASP A 25 -38.96 3.73 18.69
C ASP A 25 -40.46 4.02 18.83
N ARG A 26 -41.29 2.97 18.96
CA ARG A 26 -42.76 3.08 19.07
C ARG A 26 -43.25 4.15 20.05
N LYS A 27 -42.65 4.21 21.25
CA LYS A 27 -43.02 5.18 22.30
C LYS A 27 -42.78 6.63 21.86
N LYS A 28 -41.68 6.87 21.12
CA LYS A 28 -41.33 8.19 20.60
C LYS A 28 -42.25 8.58 19.45
N MET A 29 -42.57 7.63 18.56
CA MET A 29 -43.55 7.80 17.49
C MET A 29 -44.92 8.20 18.05
N GLU A 30 -45.43 7.47 19.04
CA GLU A 30 -46.71 7.80 19.69
C GLU A 30 -46.66 9.15 20.41
N LYS A 31 -45.55 9.47 21.09
CA LYS A 31 -45.37 10.78 21.72
C LYS A 31 -45.39 11.91 20.70
N GLN A 32 -44.80 11.76 19.52
CA GLN A 32 -44.64 12.87 18.58
C GLN A 32 -45.79 13.02 17.59
N PHE A 33 -46.40 11.90 17.19
CA PHE A 33 -47.45 11.86 16.17
C PHE A 33 -48.83 11.52 16.75
N GLY A 34 -48.91 11.03 17.99
CA GLY A 34 -50.17 10.68 18.64
C GLY A 34 -51.02 11.90 18.98
N THR A 35 -52.32 11.75 18.73
CA THR A 35 -53.36 12.73 19.06
C THR A 35 -53.98 12.41 20.41
N LYS A 36 -54.14 13.41 21.28
CA LYS A 36 -54.70 13.21 22.63
C LYS A 36 -56.12 12.65 22.52
N GLY A 37 -56.35 11.49 23.14
CA GLY A 37 -57.67 10.83 23.16
C GLY A 37 -57.98 9.91 21.96
N ALA A 38 -57.05 9.75 21.01
CA ALA A 38 -57.19 8.81 19.89
C ALA A 38 -56.20 7.64 20.02
N VAL A 39 -56.58 6.47 19.51
CA VAL A 39 -55.68 5.31 19.40
C VAL A 39 -54.60 5.62 18.36
N PHE A 40 -53.33 5.42 18.71
CA PHE A 40 -52.22 5.64 17.81
C PHE A 40 -52.26 4.68 16.62
N SER A 41 -52.35 5.22 15.40
CA SER A 41 -52.27 4.49 14.14
C SER A 41 -51.28 5.13 13.18
N LEU A 42 -50.58 4.30 12.41
CA LEU A 42 -49.61 4.74 11.39
C LEU A 42 -50.27 5.28 10.12
N ASP A 43 -51.50 4.86 9.87
CA ASP A 43 -52.27 5.30 8.70
C ASP A 43 -52.65 6.79 8.81
N ALA A 44 -52.70 7.30 10.04
CA ALA A 44 -52.95 8.72 10.31
C ALA A 44 -51.71 9.61 10.09
N ILE A 45 -50.54 9.03 9.77
CA ILE A 45 -49.28 9.75 9.59
C ILE A 45 -48.90 9.71 8.11
N SER A 46 -48.97 10.84 7.41
CA SER A 46 -48.67 10.93 5.97
C SER A 46 -47.50 11.85 5.66
N ALA A 47 -46.78 11.58 4.58
CA ALA A 47 -45.68 12.44 4.14
C ALA A 47 -46.17 13.87 3.88
N ALA A 48 -47.36 14.02 3.26
CA ALA A 48 -47.95 15.32 2.93
C ALA A 48 -48.12 16.26 4.11
N GLU A 49 -48.34 15.73 5.32
CA GLU A 49 -48.55 16.56 6.52
C GLU A 49 -47.22 16.94 7.21
N TYR A 50 -46.28 15.99 7.24
CA TYR A 50 -45.11 16.07 8.10
C TYR A 50 -43.81 16.43 7.37
N VAL A 51 -43.75 16.23 6.05
CA VAL A 51 -42.58 16.61 5.23
C VAL A 51 -42.73 18.07 4.83
N LYS A 52 -41.78 18.90 5.24
CA LYS A 52 -41.79 20.35 4.97
C LYS A 52 -40.98 20.73 3.76
N ASP A 53 -39.85 20.07 3.56
CA ASP A 53 -38.96 20.33 2.44
C ASP A 53 -38.21 19.06 2.05
N THR A 54 -37.73 19.02 0.81
CA THR A 54 -36.96 17.89 0.27
C THR A 54 -35.81 18.39 -0.59
N MET A 55 -34.62 17.87 -0.35
CA MET A 55 -33.43 18.12 -1.17
C MET A 55 -33.05 16.86 -1.95
N LYS A 56 -32.82 17.05 -3.25
CA LYS A 56 -32.26 16.01 -4.13
C LYS A 56 -30.75 16.12 -4.12
N GLU A 57 -30.13 15.06 -3.63
CA GLU A 57 -28.70 14.96 -3.38
C GLU A 57 -28.15 13.69 -4.08
N ALA A 58 -26.86 13.44 -3.94
CA ALA A 58 -26.22 12.25 -4.48
C ALA A 58 -25.13 11.75 -3.52
N ALA A 59 -24.83 10.46 -3.63
CA ALA A 59 -23.70 9.87 -2.95
C ALA A 59 -22.80 9.13 -3.94
N ILE A 60 -21.49 9.26 -3.75
CA ILE A 60 -20.47 8.64 -4.59
C ILE A 60 -19.72 7.63 -3.73
N TYR A 61 -19.66 6.40 -4.21
CA TYR A 61 -19.05 5.30 -3.51
C TYR A 61 -17.97 4.63 -4.35
N PHE A 62 -16.86 4.29 -3.71
CA PHE A 62 -15.87 3.37 -4.26
C PHE A 62 -15.13 2.64 -3.13
N ALA A 63 -14.69 1.42 -3.41
CA ALA A 63 -13.98 0.57 -2.46
C ALA A 63 -12.49 0.54 -2.77
N VAL A 64 -11.69 0.81 -1.75
CA VAL A 64 -10.22 0.74 -1.81
C VAL A 64 -9.76 -0.45 -1.00
N LYS A 65 -8.97 -1.33 -1.60
CA LYS A 65 -8.17 -2.30 -0.87
C LYS A 65 -6.86 -1.65 -0.47
N ARG A 66 -6.58 -1.58 0.82
CA ARG A 66 -5.23 -1.22 1.28
C ARG A 66 -4.42 -2.50 1.49
N SER A 67 -3.26 -2.58 0.87
CA SER A 67 -2.24 -3.56 1.21
C SER A 67 -1.37 -2.96 2.32
N LEU A 68 -1.52 -3.45 3.55
CA LEU A 68 -0.56 -3.15 4.61
C LEU A 68 0.73 -3.95 4.36
N GLY A 69 1.56 -3.48 3.43
CA GLY A 69 2.88 -4.05 3.17
C GLY A 69 3.59 -3.37 2.00
N PRO A 70 4.92 -3.15 2.08
CA PRO A 70 5.65 -2.40 1.08
C PRO A 70 5.73 -3.18 -0.24
N VAL A 71 5.32 -2.51 -1.33
CA VAL A 71 5.40 -3.01 -2.72
C VAL A 71 6.66 -2.49 -3.44
N SER A 72 7.70 -2.06 -2.71
CA SER A 72 8.93 -1.63 -3.40
C SER A 72 9.69 -2.85 -3.95
N LYS A 73 9.71 -2.97 -5.28
CA LYS A 73 10.52 -3.97 -6.01
C LYS A 73 12.00 -3.61 -6.05
N GLU A 74 12.39 -2.47 -5.51
CA GLU A 74 13.78 -2.05 -5.47
C GLU A 74 14.55 -2.93 -4.50
N LYS A 75 15.49 -3.68 -5.08
CA LYS A 75 16.45 -4.49 -4.35
C LYS A 75 17.68 -3.64 -4.10
N GLU A 76 18.11 -3.56 -2.86
CA GLU A 76 19.39 -2.95 -2.50
C GLU A 76 20.38 -4.07 -2.21
N GLU A 77 21.47 -4.08 -2.98
CA GLU A 77 22.54 -5.09 -2.85
C GLU A 77 23.71 -4.49 -2.07
N ASN A 78 24.09 -5.15 -0.98
CA ASN A 78 25.26 -4.79 -0.18
C ASN A 78 26.37 -5.82 -0.37
N LEU A 79 27.62 -5.35 -0.49
CA LEU A 79 28.81 -6.19 -0.60
C LEU A 79 29.73 -5.96 0.60
N VAL A 80 29.99 -7.02 1.36
CA VAL A 80 30.71 -6.94 2.64
C VAL A 80 31.78 -8.03 2.76
N THR A 81 32.75 -7.82 3.67
CA THR A 81 33.78 -8.79 4.03
C THR A 81 33.25 -9.81 5.04
N PRO A 82 33.81 -11.03 5.14
CA PRO A 82 33.31 -12.06 6.05
C PRO A 82 33.18 -11.62 7.53
N PRO A 83 34.13 -10.87 8.11
CA PRO A 83 33.99 -10.39 9.48
C PRO A 83 32.82 -9.41 9.68
N ARG A 84 32.41 -8.70 8.62
CA ARG A 84 31.28 -7.77 8.64
C ARG A 84 29.95 -8.50 8.50
N VAL A 85 29.88 -9.53 7.65
CA VAL A 85 28.70 -10.40 7.52
C VAL A 85 28.28 -10.94 8.88
N GLY A 86 29.21 -11.51 9.66
CA GLY A 86 28.89 -12.08 10.97
C GLY A 86 28.44 -11.07 12.04
N ARG A 87 28.55 -9.75 11.78
CA ARG A 87 28.12 -8.70 12.71
C ARG A 87 26.76 -8.11 12.37
N GLU A 88 26.26 -8.34 11.16
CA GLU A 88 24.96 -7.85 10.73
C GLU A 88 23.84 -8.79 11.19
N GLN A 89 22.66 -8.21 11.44
CA GLN A 89 21.46 -8.97 11.77
C GLN A 89 20.67 -9.26 10.49
N TYR A 90 20.44 -10.55 10.24
CA TYR A 90 19.66 -11.02 9.10
C TYR A 90 18.35 -11.65 9.57
N TYR A 91 17.34 -11.55 8.71
CA TYR A 91 16.02 -12.11 8.96
C TYR A 91 15.76 -13.24 7.97
N SER A 92 15.18 -14.32 8.47
CA SER A 92 14.74 -15.46 7.67
C SER A 92 13.23 -15.57 7.75
N PHE A 93 12.60 -15.67 6.59
CA PHE A 93 11.15 -15.82 6.46
C PHE A 93 10.74 -17.19 5.91
N LYS A 94 11.69 -18.13 5.83
CA LYS A 94 11.41 -19.51 5.41
C LYS A 94 10.50 -20.20 6.42
N GLY A 95 9.35 -20.68 5.95
CA GLY A 95 8.38 -21.45 6.75
C GLY A 95 7.40 -20.60 7.57
N ALA A 96 7.56 -19.27 7.61
CA ALA A 96 6.59 -18.39 8.26
C ALA A 96 5.41 -18.12 7.31
N SER A 97 4.18 -18.32 7.81
CA SER A 97 3.02 -17.62 7.26
C SER A 97 3.30 -16.12 7.33
N LYS A 98 2.91 -15.37 6.29
CA LYS A 98 3.04 -13.91 6.18
C LYS A 98 3.00 -13.18 7.55
N ILE A 99 3.80 -12.14 7.75
CA ILE A 99 3.99 -11.46 9.05
C ILE A 99 2.92 -10.41 9.31
N ASP A 100 2.40 -10.31 10.52
CA ASP A 100 1.47 -9.22 10.85
C ASP A 100 2.23 -7.90 11.07
N LYS A 101 1.90 -6.86 10.27
CA LYS A 101 2.56 -5.55 10.32
C LYS A 101 2.39 -4.87 11.67
N GLU A 102 1.25 -5.05 12.34
CA GLU A 102 0.99 -4.39 13.64
C GLU A 102 1.87 -4.94 14.76
N THR A 103 2.31 -6.19 14.63
CA THR A 103 3.18 -6.85 15.62
C THR A 103 4.67 -6.72 15.30
N TRP A 104 5.01 -6.24 14.09
CA TRP A 104 6.37 -6.11 13.63
C TRP A 104 7.04 -4.87 14.22
N LYS A 105 8.21 -5.05 14.84
CA LYS A 105 8.98 -3.99 15.50
C LYS A 105 10.23 -3.57 14.72
N GLY A 106 10.54 -4.24 13.62
CA GLY A 106 11.69 -3.94 12.77
C GLY A 106 11.35 -2.96 11.65
N ASP A 107 12.32 -2.67 10.81
CA ASP A 107 12.09 -1.90 9.60
C ASP A 107 11.27 -2.69 8.57
N ASP A 108 10.57 -1.98 7.69
CA ASP A 108 9.79 -2.57 6.59
C ASP A 108 10.68 -3.27 5.53
N ARG A 109 11.99 -2.97 5.53
CA ARG A 109 13.01 -3.59 4.67
C ARG A 109 14.16 -4.06 5.54
N VAL A 110 14.55 -5.31 5.38
CA VAL A 110 15.61 -5.92 6.21
C VAL A 110 16.55 -6.79 5.38
N PRO A 111 17.79 -7.02 5.83
CA PRO A 111 18.70 -7.98 5.21
C PRO A 111 18.11 -9.40 5.28
N HIS A 112 17.90 -10.05 4.13
CA HIS A 112 17.38 -11.42 4.10
C HIS A 112 18.53 -12.42 4.19
N PHE A 113 18.44 -13.36 5.13
CA PHE A 113 19.46 -14.39 5.34
C PHE A 113 19.62 -15.30 4.11
N GLU A 114 18.51 -15.59 3.42
CA GLU A 114 18.48 -16.45 2.22
C GLU A 114 19.19 -15.84 1.01
N SER A 115 19.41 -14.53 1.01
CA SER A 115 20.03 -13.82 -0.11
C SER A 115 21.56 -13.82 -0.06
N ILE A 116 22.17 -14.30 1.03
CA ILE A 116 23.61 -14.28 1.24
C ILE A 116 24.29 -15.19 0.20
N GLN A 117 25.16 -14.62 -0.62
CA GLN A 117 25.94 -15.33 -1.64
C GLN A 117 27.41 -14.95 -1.55
N ALA A 118 28.29 -15.94 -1.61
CA ALA A 118 29.72 -15.72 -1.72
C ALA A 118 30.08 -15.27 -3.15
N VAL A 119 30.84 -14.20 -3.26
CA VAL A 119 31.33 -13.63 -4.52
C VAL A 119 32.86 -13.51 -4.43
N PRO A 120 33.62 -13.99 -5.44
CA PRO A 120 35.07 -13.84 -5.42
C PRO A 120 35.45 -12.35 -5.42
N CYS A 121 36.47 -12.00 -4.65
CA CYS A 121 36.97 -10.62 -4.63
C CYS A 121 37.46 -10.20 -6.02
N LYS A 122 36.91 -9.12 -6.57
CA LYS A 122 37.24 -8.64 -7.92
C LYS A 122 38.73 -8.32 -8.09
N LYS A 123 39.38 -7.83 -7.04
CA LYS A 123 40.78 -7.39 -7.08
C LYS A 123 41.81 -8.52 -7.03
N CYS A 124 41.53 -9.60 -6.30
CA CYS A 124 42.43 -10.76 -6.23
C CYS A 124 41.90 -11.99 -6.97
N SER A 125 40.73 -11.89 -7.63
CA SER A 125 40.06 -12.98 -8.33
C SER A 125 39.93 -14.26 -7.49
N GLY A 126 39.68 -14.12 -6.17
CA GLY A 126 39.57 -15.26 -5.26
C GLY A 126 40.89 -15.85 -4.76
N LYS A 127 42.05 -15.29 -5.12
CA LYS A 127 43.35 -15.77 -4.60
C LYS A 127 43.59 -15.37 -3.13
N GLY A 128 43.04 -14.23 -2.70
CA GLY A 128 43.25 -13.66 -1.36
C GLY A 128 44.50 -12.79 -1.24
N TYR A 129 45.37 -12.82 -2.25
CA TYR A 129 46.60 -12.04 -2.32
C TYR A 129 46.79 -11.46 -3.72
N ILE A 130 47.64 -10.43 -3.83
CA ILE A 130 48.10 -9.86 -5.10
C ILE A 130 49.54 -10.33 -5.30
N GLU A 131 49.82 -10.87 -6.48
CA GLU A 131 51.15 -11.31 -6.89
C GLU A 131 51.83 -10.18 -7.63
N ASP A 132 52.80 -9.55 -6.97
CA ASP A 132 53.69 -8.60 -7.63
C ASP A 132 55.06 -9.25 -7.88
N LYS A 133 55.67 -8.89 -9.00
CA LYS A 133 57.03 -9.33 -9.30
C LYS A 133 57.97 -8.80 -8.22
N CYS A 134 58.81 -9.68 -7.68
CA CYS A 134 59.81 -9.28 -6.69
C CYS A 134 60.75 -8.23 -7.31
N LYS A 135 60.81 -7.05 -6.71
CA LYS A 135 61.62 -5.93 -7.21
C LYS A 135 63.12 -6.26 -7.22
N THR A 136 63.57 -7.08 -6.27
CA THR A 136 64.99 -7.44 -6.08
C THR A 136 65.51 -8.38 -7.17
N CYS A 137 64.75 -9.41 -7.55
CA CYS A 137 65.13 -10.34 -8.62
C CYS A 137 64.38 -10.09 -9.94
N LYS A 138 63.60 -9.01 -10.03
CA LYS A 138 62.77 -8.67 -11.21
C LYS A 138 61.86 -9.80 -11.71
N GLY A 139 61.46 -10.72 -10.82
CA GLY A 139 60.63 -11.87 -11.17
C GLY A 139 61.37 -13.17 -11.48
N THR A 140 62.71 -13.21 -11.49
CA THR A 140 63.48 -14.42 -11.83
C THR A 140 63.58 -15.42 -10.68
N GLY A 141 63.36 -14.98 -9.44
CA GLY A 141 63.54 -15.79 -8.23
C GLY A 141 65.01 -15.99 -7.82
N LYS A 142 65.97 -15.59 -8.67
CA LYS A 142 67.41 -15.79 -8.42
C LYS A 142 68.19 -14.49 -8.62
N ILE A 143 69.26 -14.33 -7.85
CA ILE A 143 70.24 -13.26 -8.05
C ILE A 143 71.46 -13.91 -8.70
N GLU A 144 71.88 -13.34 -9.83
CA GLU A 144 73.07 -13.79 -10.56
C GLU A 144 74.19 -12.79 -10.33
N GLU A 145 75.30 -13.29 -9.80
CA GLU A 145 76.52 -12.52 -9.59
C GLU A 145 77.67 -13.21 -10.33
N THR A 146 78.53 -12.43 -10.97
CA THR A 146 79.73 -12.97 -11.62
C THR A 146 80.92 -12.84 -10.68
N PHE A 147 81.42 -13.97 -10.20
CA PHE A 147 82.62 -14.02 -9.39
C PHE A 147 83.85 -14.15 -10.28
N THR A 148 84.91 -13.43 -9.95
CA THR A 148 86.22 -13.68 -10.57
C THR A 148 86.93 -14.74 -9.76
N VAL A 149 87.10 -15.92 -10.35
CA VAL A 149 87.76 -17.07 -9.74
C VAL A 149 89.14 -17.20 -10.36
N LEU A 150 90.16 -17.33 -9.52
CA LEU A 150 91.53 -17.58 -9.96
C LEU A 150 91.74 -19.08 -10.06
N VAL A 151 92.06 -19.60 -11.25
CA VAL A 151 92.19 -21.03 -11.52
C VAL A 151 93.64 -21.37 -11.92
N GLY A 152 94.21 -22.40 -11.30
CA GLY A 152 95.57 -22.91 -11.54
C GLY A 152 96.69 -22.15 -10.79
N GLU A 153 97.92 -22.67 -10.87
CA GLU A 153 99.11 -22.09 -10.22
C GLU A 153 99.46 -20.69 -10.79
N GLU A 154 99.16 -20.45 -12.06
CA GLU A 154 99.34 -19.14 -12.72
C GLU A 154 98.25 -18.11 -12.39
N GLN A 155 97.26 -18.46 -11.55
CA GLN A 155 96.15 -17.59 -11.14
C GLN A 155 95.40 -16.93 -12.32
N LYS A 156 95.00 -17.70 -13.32
CA LYS A 156 94.24 -17.17 -14.45
C LYS A 156 92.84 -16.74 -13.98
N LYS A 157 92.47 -15.49 -14.27
CA LYS A 157 91.17 -14.91 -13.90
C LYS A 157 90.08 -15.43 -14.85
N GLU A 158 89.23 -16.29 -14.34
CA GLU A 158 88.00 -16.72 -15.00
C GLU A 158 86.79 -16.09 -14.32
N LYS A 159 85.76 -15.72 -15.10
CA LYS A 159 84.50 -15.19 -14.55
C LYS A 159 83.47 -16.31 -14.52
N ASN A 160 83.16 -16.80 -13.33
CA ASN A 160 82.16 -17.84 -13.13
C ASN A 160 80.86 -17.23 -12.59
N PRO A 161 79.72 -17.46 -13.25
CA PRO A 161 78.42 -17.03 -12.73
C PRO A 161 78.04 -17.89 -11.52
N PHE A 162 77.59 -17.24 -10.46
CA PHE A 162 77.01 -17.88 -9.29
C PHE A 162 75.59 -17.38 -9.12
N SER A 163 74.67 -18.31 -8.92
CA SER A 163 73.25 -18.03 -8.81
C SER A 163 72.74 -18.55 -7.47
N TYR A 164 72.09 -17.68 -6.71
CA TYR A 164 71.50 -18.03 -5.41
C TYR A 164 70.06 -17.54 -5.31
N PRO A 165 69.21 -18.20 -4.50
CA PRO A 165 67.80 -17.82 -4.38
C PRO A 165 67.68 -16.41 -3.80
N CYS A 166 66.80 -15.60 -4.37
CA CYS A 166 66.56 -14.25 -3.90
C CYS A 166 65.93 -14.26 -2.51
N GLY A 167 66.61 -13.68 -1.51
CA GLY A 167 66.15 -13.66 -0.12
C GLY A 167 64.83 -12.90 0.11
N ALA A 168 64.47 -11.96 -0.78
CA ALA A 168 63.24 -11.18 -0.64
C ALA A 168 61.97 -11.93 -1.09
N CYS A 169 62.09 -12.91 -2.00
CA CYS A 169 60.97 -13.73 -2.47
C CYS A 169 61.19 -15.23 -2.20
N TYR A 170 62.25 -15.58 -1.46
CA TYR A 170 62.64 -16.94 -1.14
C TYR A 170 62.69 -17.88 -2.35
N GLY A 171 63.16 -17.37 -3.50
CA GLY A 171 63.28 -18.17 -4.72
C GLY A 171 62.05 -18.20 -5.64
N THR A 172 60.89 -17.68 -5.21
CA THR A 172 59.64 -17.79 -5.97
C THR A 172 59.50 -16.77 -7.11
N GLY A 173 60.27 -15.68 -7.06
CA GLY A 173 60.19 -14.58 -8.02
C GLY A 173 59.04 -13.59 -7.77
N ASN A 174 58.06 -13.94 -6.92
CA ASN A 174 56.89 -13.12 -6.65
C ASN A 174 56.78 -12.80 -5.15
N ILE A 175 56.16 -11.66 -4.82
CA ILE A 175 55.81 -11.29 -3.45
C ILE A 175 54.29 -11.35 -3.36
N HIS A 176 53.80 -12.05 -2.33
CA HIS A 176 52.38 -12.17 -2.04
C HIS A 176 51.99 -11.10 -1.03
N GLU A 177 51.33 -10.04 -1.49
CA GLU A 177 50.71 -9.08 -0.59
C GLU A 177 49.26 -9.45 -0.31
N THR A 178 48.86 -9.43 0.96
CA THR A 178 47.46 -9.69 1.35
C THR A 178 46.55 -8.69 0.65
N CYS A 179 45.52 -9.19 -0.03
CA CYS A 179 44.60 -8.33 -0.75
C CYS A 179 43.85 -7.42 0.24
N LYS A 180 44.12 -6.11 0.19
CA LYS A 180 43.56 -5.12 1.11
C LYS A 180 42.02 -5.05 1.07
N GLU A 181 41.41 -5.40 -0.05
CA GLU A 181 39.96 -5.30 -0.25
C GLU A 181 39.19 -6.46 0.41
N CYS A 182 39.71 -7.68 0.31
CA CYS A 182 39.11 -8.84 0.99
C CYS A 182 39.81 -9.23 2.29
N GLY A 183 40.87 -8.52 2.69
CA GLY A 183 41.65 -8.81 3.89
C GLY A 183 42.29 -10.21 3.91
N GLY A 184 42.51 -10.83 2.75
CA GLY A 184 43.02 -12.21 2.65
C GLY A 184 41.95 -13.30 2.56
N HIS A 185 40.66 -12.95 2.71
CA HIS A 185 39.59 -13.94 2.82
C HIS A 185 39.11 -14.58 1.51
N LYS A 186 39.69 -14.20 0.35
CA LYS A 186 39.38 -14.69 -1.00
C LYS A 186 38.00 -14.28 -1.52
N ASN A 187 36.96 -14.43 -0.70
CA ASN A 187 35.57 -14.15 -1.02
C ASN A 187 35.05 -12.94 -0.23
N MET A 188 34.19 -12.18 -0.90
CA MET A 188 33.26 -11.23 -0.32
C MET A 188 31.87 -11.89 -0.24
N TYR A 189 30.95 -11.32 0.51
CA TYR A 189 29.58 -11.79 0.56
C TYR A 189 28.66 -10.66 0.12
N LYS A 190 27.74 -10.98 -0.79
CA LYS A 190 26.64 -10.11 -1.14
C LYS A 190 25.37 -10.57 -0.44
N TYR A 191 24.52 -9.64 -0.06
CA TYR A 191 23.16 -9.92 0.42
C TYR A 191 22.22 -8.83 -0.07
N GLU A 192 20.94 -9.18 -0.17
CA GLU A 192 19.86 -8.30 -0.59
C GLU A 192 19.08 -7.81 0.64
N VAL A 193 18.83 -6.50 0.69
CA VAL A 193 17.85 -5.90 1.61
C VAL A 193 16.50 -5.91 0.90
N LEU A 194 15.60 -6.76 1.38
CA LEU A 194 14.30 -7.03 0.78
C LEU A 194 13.16 -6.64 1.72
N PRO A 195 11.98 -6.30 1.18
CA PRO A 195 10.81 -6.01 2.00
C PRO A 195 10.39 -7.23 2.84
N VAL A 196 9.88 -6.97 4.04
CA VAL A 196 9.31 -7.99 4.93
C VAL A 196 8.00 -8.52 4.31
N PRO A 197 7.79 -9.85 4.25
CA PRO A 197 6.60 -10.45 3.64
C PRO A 197 5.37 -10.34 4.58
N PHE A 198 4.81 -9.14 4.72
CA PHE A 198 3.65 -8.90 5.58
C PHE A 198 2.37 -9.61 5.09
N LYS A 199 1.44 -9.88 6.02
CA LYS A 199 0.06 -10.27 5.74
C LYS A 199 -0.59 -9.11 5.03
N THR A 200 -0.99 -9.34 3.79
CA THR A 200 -1.97 -8.49 3.14
C THR A 200 -3.30 -8.66 3.86
N VAL A 201 -3.54 -7.83 4.88
CA VAL A 201 -4.87 -7.64 5.44
C VAL A 201 -5.62 -6.82 4.41
N ILE A 202 -6.50 -7.48 3.66
CA ILE A 202 -7.34 -6.82 2.67
C ILE A 202 -8.52 -6.23 3.43
N THR A 203 -8.40 -4.98 3.87
CA THR A 203 -9.57 -4.20 4.28
C THR A 203 -10.13 -3.54 3.02
N GLY A 204 -11.32 -3.97 2.61
CA GLY A 204 -12.13 -3.20 1.67
C GLY A 204 -12.64 -1.99 2.43
N VAL A 205 -11.92 -0.88 2.37
CA VAL A 205 -12.34 0.36 3.02
C VAL A 205 -13.38 1.02 2.11
N PRO A 206 -14.65 1.12 2.53
CA PRO A 206 -15.63 1.86 1.78
C PRO A 206 -15.32 3.35 1.88
N ILE A 207 -15.25 4.01 0.73
CA ILE A 207 -15.17 5.46 0.66
C ILE A 207 -16.49 5.95 0.09
N LEU A 208 -17.22 6.69 0.93
CA LEU A 208 -18.49 7.31 0.58
C LEU A 208 -18.34 8.82 0.72
N HIS A 209 -18.74 9.55 -0.31
CA HIS A 209 -18.93 10.99 -0.24
C HIS A 209 -20.40 11.29 -0.51
N SER A 210 -21.08 11.90 0.46
CA SER A 210 -22.46 12.36 0.29
C SER A 210 -22.49 13.86 0.00
N SER A 211 -23.42 14.32 -0.83
CA SER A 211 -23.71 15.75 -0.96
C SER A 211 -24.70 16.25 0.08
N ALA A 212 -25.44 15.34 0.73
CA ALA A 212 -26.18 15.63 1.95
C ALA A 212 -25.21 15.70 3.13
N GLN A 213 -25.26 16.79 3.91
CA GLN A 213 -24.48 16.94 5.15
C GLN A 213 -25.06 16.04 6.25
N THR A 214 -24.68 14.76 6.23
CA THR A 214 -25.22 13.76 7.15
C THR A 214 -24.14 13.20 8.08
N LYS A 215 -24.51 12.96 9.34
CA LYS A 215 -23.64 12.24 10.29
C LYS A 215 -23.57 10.74 10.03
N TYR A 216 -24.44 10.22 9.14
CA TYR A 216 -24.57 8.80 8.85
C TYR A 216 -23.63 8.31 7.76
N GLU A 217 -22.74 9.15 7.19
CA GLU A 217 -21.88 8.74 6.08
C GLU A 217 -21.10 7.45 6.33
N LYS A 218 -20.58 7.27 7.55
CA LYS A 218 -19.84 6.05 7.92
C LYS A 218 -20.74 4.81 7.93
N GLU A 219 -21.90 4.90 8.58
CA GLU A 219 -22.88 3.82 8.64
C GLU A 219 -23.39 3.45 7.24
N ILE A 220 -23.73 4.47 6.44
CA ILE A 220 -24.14 4.31 5.05
C ILE A 220 -23.04 3.62 4.23
N GLY A 221 -21.77 4.03 4.42
CA GLY A 221 -20.64 3.44 3.71
C GLY A 221 -20.41 1.97 4.05
N ASP A 222 -20.49 1.61 5.33
CA ASP A 222 -20.35 0.23 5.81
C ASP A 222 -21.50 -0.67 5.32
N ASP A 223 -22.73 -0.16 5.38
CA ASP A 223 -23.91 -0.89 4.92
C ASP A 223 -23.93 -1.04 3.39
N LEU A 224 -23.56 0.02 2.65
CA LEU A 224 -23.39 -0.06 1.19
C LEU A 224 -22.32 -1.07 0.81
N HIS A 225 -21.22 -1.16 1.56
CA HIS A 225 -20.19 -2.16 1.26
C HIS A 225 -20.70 -3.59 1.40
N LYS A 226 -21.55 -3.84 2.41
CA LYS A 226 -22.14 -5.16 2.67
C LYS A 226 -23.27 -5.50 1.70
N MET A 227 -24.03 -4.50 1.26
CA MET A 227 -25.28 -4.65 0.51
C MET A 227 -25.24 -3.96 -0.86
N ILE A 228 -24.05 -3.82 -1.46
CA ILE A 228 -23.88 -3.09 -2.73
C ILE A 228 -24.70 -3.70 -3.88
N GLU A 229 -25.01 -5.00 -3.80
CA GLU A 229 -25.84 -5.72 -4.78
C GLU A 229 -27.34 -5.49 -4.57
N ASP A 230 -27.73 -5.11 -3.35
CA ASP A 230 -29.12 -4.86 -2.95
C ASP A 230 -29.53 -3.39 -3.12
N VAL A 231 -28.57 -2.49 -3.35
CA VAL A 231 -28.82 -1.08 -3.65
C VAL A 231 -28.48 -0.79 -5.11
N GLU A 232 -29.47 -0.29 -5.85
CA GLU A 232 -29.25 0.05 -7.25
C GLU A 232 -28.57 1.42 -7.37
N GLY A 233 -27.43 1.44 -8.06
CA GLY A 233 -26.63 2.63 -8.34
C GLY A 233 -26.02 2.57 -9.73
N ILE A 234 -25.62 3.73 -10.24
CA ILE A 234 -25.06 3.86 -11.59
C ILE A 234 -23.55 3.69 -11.51
N ARG A 235 -23.01 2.83 -12.36
CA ARG A 235 -21.58 2.51 -12.39
C ARG A 235 -20.86 3.34 -13.44
N PHE A 236 -19.72 3.88 -13.06
CA PHE A 236 -18.84 4.65 -13.92
C PHE A 236 -17.44 4.07 -13.91
N SER A 237 -16.79 4.12 -15.07
CA SER A 237 -15.43 3.66 -15.24
C SER A 237 -14.40 4.66 -14.70
N ASP A 238 -14.67 5.96 -14.85
CA ASP A 238 -13.82 7.03 -14.37
C ASP A 238 -14.61 8.29 -13.96
N PHE A 239 -13.93 9.22 -13.30
CA PHE A 239 -14.54 10.48 -12.83
C PHE A 239 -14.88 11.47 -13.96
N LYS A 240 -14.28 11.38 -15.14
CA LYS A 240 -14.66 12.22 -16.29
C LYS A 240 -16.01 11.79 -16.83
N GLU A 241 -16.22 10.48 -16.93
CA GLU A 241 -17.50 9.89 -17.31
C GLU A 241 -18.58 10.21 -16.29
N LEU A 242 -18.29 10.04 -15.00
CA LEU A 242 -19.18 10.45 -13.90
C LEU A 242 -19.59 11.93 -14.04
N GLU A 243 -18.62 12.84 -14.13
CA GLU A 243 -18.85 14.29 -14.16
C GLU A 243 -19.71 14.71 -15.36
N SER A 244 -19.45 14.16 -16.55
CA SER A 244 -20.19 14.47 -17.77
C SER A 244 -21.60 13.87 -17.83
N LYS A 245 -21.84 12.74 -17.17
CA LYS A 245 -23.12 12.02 -17.24
C LYS A 245 -23.99 12.16 -15.99
N THR A 246 -23.49 12.73 -14.89
CA THR A 246 -24.24 12.81 -13.62
C THR A 246 -25.59 13.48 -13.79
N GLU A 247 -25.65 14.65 -14.43
CA GLU A 247 -26.91 15.39 -14.61
C GLU A 247 -27.92 14.61 -15.45
N ALA A 248 -27.48 14.00 -16.55
CA ALA A 248 -28.33 13.17 -17.40
C ALA A 248 -28.83 11.90 -16.67
N SER A 249 -27.98 11.35 -15.79
CA SER A 249 -28.20 10.10 -15.08
C SER A 249 -29.18 10.25 -13.91
N LEU A 250 -29.01 11.31 -13.12
CA LEU A 250 -29.87 11.64 -11.97
C LEU A 250 -31.12 12.44 -12.38
N GLY A 251 -31.03 13.20 -13.48
CA GLY A 251 -32.06 14.15 -13.90
C GLY A 251 -32.07 15.45 -13.09
N TYR A 252 -31.03 15.71 -12.30
CA TYR A 252 -30.82 16.93 -11.54
C TYR A 252 -29.33 17.11 -11.25
N MET A 253 -28.93 18.36 -11.02
CA MET A 253 -27.58 18.72 -10.61
C MET A 253 -27.66 19.93 -9.68
N ASN A 254 -26.92 19.91 -8.57
CA ASN A 254 -26.83 21.02 -7.64
C ASN A 254 -25.35 21.30 -7.31
N LYS A 255 -25.07 22.46 -6.69
CA LYS A 255 -23.70 22.87 -6.35
C LYS A 255 -23.02 21.92 -5.36
N ASN A 256 -23.78 21.28 -4.47
CA ASN A 256 -23.25 20.31 -3.50
C ASN A 256 -22.78 19.04 -4.21
N ILE A 257 -23.57 18.52 -5.15
CA ILE A 257 -23.21 17.34 -5.97
C ILE A 257 -21.91 17.60 -6.74
N SER A 258 -21.74 18.78 -7.37
CA SER A 258 -20.49 19.13 -8.05
C SER A 258 -19.29 19.12 -7.10
N LYS A 259 -19.46 19.67 -5.89
CA LYS A 259 -18.41 19.66 -4.86
C LYS A 259 -18.08 18.25 -4.39
N THR A 260 -19.09 17.41 -4.17
CA THR A 260 -18.94 16.01 -3.76
C THR A 260 -18.21 15.20 -4.83
N ILE A 261 -18.50 15.40 -6.11
CA ILE A 261 -17.73 14.81 -7.22
C ILE A 261 -16.26 15.24 -7.15
N GLY A 262 -16.00 16.54 -6.93
CA GLY A 262 -14.64 17.06 -6.82
C GLY A 262 -13.86 16.48 -5.63
N ALA A 263 -14.52 16.33 -4.48
CA ALA A 263 -13.95 15.72 -3.28
C ALA A 263 -13.63 14.24 -3.51
N ALA A 264 -14.61 13.47 -4.00
CA ALA A 264 -14.46 12.05 -4.31
C ALA A 264 -13.35 11.82 -5.36
N ARG A 265 -13.25 12.67 -6.37
CA ARG A 265 -12.18 12.62 -7.39
C ARG A 265 -10.80 12.86 -6.78
N SER A 266 -10.72 13.79 -5.81
CA SER A 266 -9.46 14.11 -5.15
C SER A 266 -8.98 12.94 -4.30
N ASP A 267 -9.89 12.30 -3.54
CA ASP A 267 -9.55 11.15 -2.71
C ASP A 267 -9.27 9.90 -3.55
N TYR A 268 -10.02 9.67 -4.63
CA TYR A 268 -9.71 8.62 -5.62
C TYR A 268 -8.29 8.76 -6.17
N LYS A 269 -7.88 9.97 -6.59
CA LYS A 269 -6.52 10.24 -7.07
C LYS A 269 -5.46 10.07 -5.99
N LYS A 270 -5.76 10.36 -4.72
CA LYS A 270 -4.84 10.11 -3.61
C LYS A 270 -4.60 8.60 -3.46
N HIS A 271 -5.67 7.81 -3.49
CA HIS A 271 -5.57 6.35 -3.38
C HIS A 271 -4.98 5.68 -4.63
N GLU A 272 -5.15 6.25 -5.82
CA GLU A 272 -4.51 5.76 -7.05
C GLU A 272 -2.99 5.98 -7.03
N LYS A 273 -2.51 7.04 -6.38
CA LYS A 273 -1.08 7.33 -6.22
C LYS A 273 -0.44 6.63 -5.03
N ASP A 274 -1.24 6.14 -4.10
CA ASP A 274 -0.81 5.45 -2.90
C ASP A 274 -0.34 4.03 -3.31
N LYS A 275 0.94 3.75 -3.13
CA LYS A 275 1.57 2.46 -3.50
C LYS A 275 0.99 1.28 -2.71
N ASP A 276 0.37 1.59 -1.56
CA ASP A 276 -0.20 0.63 -0.63
C ASP A 276 -1.74 0.56 -0.77
N ALA A 277 -2.33 1.20 -1.78
CA ALA A 277 -3.76 1.17 -2.03
C ALA A 277 -4.08 0.78 -3.48
N GLN A 278 -5.12 -0.03 -3.64
CA GLN A 278 -5.67 -0.42 -4.91
C GLN A 278 -7.18 -0.19 -4.89
N ILE A 279 -7.68 0.64 -5.81
CA ILE A 279 -9.12 0.77 -6.04
C ILE A 279 -9.64 -0.52 -6.66
N THR A 280 -10.73 -1.06 -6.11
CA THR A 280 -11.21 -2.40 -6.48
C THR A 280 -12.66 -2.46 -6.94
N SER A 281 -13.40 -1.38 -6.77
CA SER A 281 -14.71 -1.24 -7.37
C SER A 281 -14.67 -0.20 -8.50
N GLN A 282 -15.68 -0.26 -9.36
CA GLN A 282 -16.07 0.89 -10.16
C GLN A 282 -16.57 2.01 -9.26
N ILE A 283 -16.70 3.22 -9.83
CA ILE A 283 -17.28 4.35 -9.12
C ILE A 283 -18.80 4.22 -9.20
N TYR A 284 -19.47 4.20 -8.06
CA TYR A 284 -20.92 4.15 -7.97
C TYR A 284 -21.47 5.54 -7.67
N LEU A 285 -22.53 5.91 -8.39
CA LEU A 285 -23.34 7.08 -8.12
C LEU A 285 -24.73 6.62 -7.66
N PHE A 286 -25.12 7.05 -6.47
CA PHE A 286 -26.42 6.79 -5.91
C PHE A 286 -27.24 8.08 -5.84
N PRO A 287 -28.50 8.07 -6.32
CA PRO A 287 -29.43 9.14 -6.01
C PRO A 287 -29.73 9.14 -4.51
N MET A 288 -29.75 10.32 -3.91
CA MET A 288 -30.05 10.51 -2.50
C MET A 288 -31.15 11.55 -2.32
N ILE A 289 -32.06 11.33 -1.39
CA ILE A 289 -33.10 12.29 -1.02
C ILE A 289 -32.98 12.57 0.47
N GLN A 290 -32.92 13.85 0.83
CA GLN A 290 -32.99 14.33 2.20
C GLN A 290 -34.37 14.98 2.40
N MET A 291 -35.14 14.47 3.36
CA MET A 291 -36.47 14.97 3.70
C MET A 291 -36.42 15.64 5.07
N PHE A 292 -36.79 16.91 5.12
CA PHE A 292 -36.91 17.67 6.35
C PHE A 292 -38.33 17.56 6.87
N CYS A 293 -38.47 16.94 8.04
CA CYS A 293 -39.75 16.61 8.62
C CYS A 293 -39.97 17.39 9.92
N GLU A 294 -41.21 17.81 10.16
CA GLU A 294 -41.60 18.50 11.38
C GLU A 294 -42.91 17.92 11.91
N THR A 295 -42.86 17.47 13.16
CA THR A 295 -44.02 16.91 13.87
C THR A 295 -45.00 18.02 14.27
N LYS A 296 -46.26 17.67 14.55
CA LYS A 296 -47.27 18.62 15.09
C LYS A 296 -46.84 19.27 16.39
N ARG A 297 -45.92 18.64 17.13
CA ARG A 297 -45.35 19.13 18.39
C ARG A 297 -44.08 19.95 18.20
N GLY A 298 -43.72 20.30 16.96
CA GLY A 298 -42.55 21.14 16.63
C GLY A 298 -41.20 20.43 16.69
N SER A 299 -41.16 19.12 16.94
CA SER A 299 -39.91 18.36 16.84
C SER A 299 -39.54 18.18 15.36
N LYS A 300 -38.30 18.56 15.01
CA LYS A 300 -37.74 18.48 13.66
C LYS A 300 -36.82 17.28 13.55
N PHE A 301 -36.87 16.60 12.41
CA PHE A 301 -36.02 15.46 12.11
C PHE A 301 -35.82 15.35 10.60
N GLU A 302 -34.85 14.53 10.21
CA GLU A 302 -34.43 14.34 8.83
C GLU A 302 -34.45 12.86 8.50
N ILE A 303 -34.95 12.55 7.30
CA ILE A 303 -34.91 11.21 6.72
C ILE A 303 -34.02 11.28 5.48
N TYR A 304 -33.07 10.37 5.38
CA TYR A 304 -32.20 10.19 4.22
C TYR A 304 -32.55 8.89 3.52
N SER A 305 -32.75 8.96 2.23
CA SER A 305 -32.93 7.81 1.35
C SER A 305 -31.81 7.74 0.34
N LEU A 306 -31.27 6.55 0.07
CA LEU A 306 -30.18 6.34 -0.89
C LEU A 306 -30.45 5.09 -1.74
N GLY A 307 -30.43 5.23 -3.07
CA GLY A 307 -30.72 4.15 -4.03
C GLY A 307 -31.90 4.45 -4.94
N SER A 308 -32.27 3.51 -5.82
CA SER A 308 -33.34 3.69 -6.81
C SER A 308 -34.74 3.61 -6.21
N GLY A 309 -35.76 3.91 -7.03
CA GLY A 309 -37.15 3.79 -6.62
C GLY A 309 -37.62 2.39 -6.24
N THR A 310 -36.91 1.34 -6.64
CA THR A 310 -37.22 -0.04 -6.24
C THR A 310 -36.38 -0.48 -5.06
N LYS A 311 -35.08 -0.15 -5.09
CA LYS A 311 -34.04 -0.62 -4.17
C LYS A 311 -33.31 0.55 -3.54
N PHE A 312 -33.73 0.92 -2.32
CA PHE A 312 -33.13 2.01 -1.55
C PHE A 312 -33.08 1.72 -0.05
N MET A 313 -32.12 2.36 0.61
CA MET A 313 -31.88 2.35 2.05
C MET A 313 -32.40 3.60 2.72
N ILE A 314 -32.69 3.52 4.03
CA ILE A 314 -33.27 4.63 4.81
C ILE A 314 -32.56 4.80 6.15
N TYR A 315 -32.21 6.05 6.43
CA TYR A 315 -31.59 6.52 7.67
C TYR A 315 -32.37 7.72 8.21
N SER A 316 -32.40 7.89 9.53
CA SER A 316 -33.05 9.07 10.13
C SER A 316 -32.45 9.41 11.48
N ASN A 317 -32.49 10.69 11.82
CA ASN A 317 -32.14 11.19 13.16
C ASN A 317 -33.34 11.30 14.12
N PHE A 318 -34.46 10.68 13.76
CA PHE A 318 -35.73 10.81 14.46
C PHE A 318 -35.65 10.55 15.95
#